data_AF-A0AAD2U464-F1
#
_entry.id   AF-A0AAD2U464-F1
#
_cell.length_a   1.000
_cell.length_b   1.000
_cell.length_c   1.000
_cell.angle_alpha   90.00
_cell.angle_beta   90.00
_cell.angle_gamma   90.00
#
_symmetry.space_group_name_H-M   'P 1'
#
loop_
_entity.id
_entity.type
_entity.pdbx_description
1 polymer ?
#
loop_
_entity_poly.entity_id
_entity_poly.type
_entity_poly.pdbx_seq_one_letter_code
_entity_poly.pdbx_strand_id
1 'polypeptide(L)'
;MKIYIFAFLVVFPSLVFAQERSVDERCSGYADTVTKLLVNRYDHETQDEQLELLNEIDDKAYRENLIGMLKHTYTLPLYSNEKDIKIQFLNQYIASYRLCIKQYVDK
;
A
#
# COMPACT_ATOMS: atom_id res chain seq x y z
N MET A 1 34.71 -50.74 -5.71
CA MET A 1 34.75 -49.70 -6.75
C MET A 1 33.78 -48.60 -6.31
N LYS A 2 34.28 -47.40 -5.97
CA LYS A 2 33.45 -46.29 -5.46
C LYS A 2 32.70 -45.66 -6.64
N ILE A 3 31.37 -45.76 -6.65
CA ILE A 3 30.51 -45.03 -7.57
C ILE A 3 30.32 -43.64 -6.96
N TYR A 4 30.90 -42.65 -7.59
CA TYR A 4 30.54 -41.25 -7.36
C TYR A 4 29.52 -40.83 -8.42
N ILE A 5 28.85 -39.71 -8.12
CA ILE A 5 28.25 -38.75 -9.06
C ILE A 5 26.75 -38.99 -9.36
N PHE A 6 25.82 -38.02 -9.35
CA PHE A 6 25.79 -36.56 -9.15
C PHE A 6 24.44 -36.24 -8.46
N ALA A 7 24.44 -35.49 -7.36
CA ALA A 7 23.20 -34.86 -6.87
C ALA A 7 22.87 -33.68 -7.79
N PHE A 8 21.84 -33.82 -8.62
CA PHE A 8 21.31 -32.72 -9.43
C PHE A 8 20.54 -31.77 -8.49
N LEU A 9 21.24 -30.79 -7.92
CA LEU A 9 20.63 -29.64 -7.28
C LEU A 9 19.95 -28.80 -8.38
N VAL A 10 18.67 -29.08 -8.63
CA VAL A 10 17.82 -28.17 -9.41
C VAL A 10 17.52 -26.98 -8.52
N VAL A 11 18.46 -26.02 -8.49
CA VAL A 11 18.18 -24.68 -7.98
C VAL A 11 17.33 -24.02 -9.06
N PHE A 12 16.01 -24.06 -8.89
CA PHE A 12 15.14 -23.17 -9.65
C PHE A 12 15.44 -21.74 -9.16
N PRO A 13 16.06 -20.85 -9.96
CA PRO A 13 15.98 -19.45 -9.63
C PRO A 13 14.50 -19.10 -9.72
N SER A 14 13.89 -18.78 -8.57
CA SER A 14 12.58 -18.14 -8.53
C SER A 14 12.74 -16.77 -9.18
N LEU A 15 12.68 -16.75 -10.51
CA LEU A 15 12.37 -15.57 -11.30
C LEU A 15 10.93 -15.22 -10.92
N VAL A 16 10.79 -14.48 -9.82
CA VAL A 16 9.57 -13.74 -9.53
C VAL A 16 9.50 -12.68 -10.62
N PHE A 17 8.88 -13.04 -11.75
CA PHE A 17 8.48 -12.06 -12.72
C PHE A 17 7.58 -11.08 -11.98
N ALA A 18 8.08 -9.86 -11.78
CA ALA A 18 7.25 -8.74 -11.37
C ALA A 18 6.25 -8.52 -12.50
N GLN A 19 5.11 -9.21 -12.43
CA GLN A 19 4.02 -9.05 -13.38
C GLN A 19 3.67 -7.57 -13.41
N GLU A 20 3.75 -6.96 -14.58
CA GLU A 20 3.38 -5.56 -14.77
C GLU A 20 1.89 -5.44 -14.45
N ARG A 21 1.59 -4.90 -13.27
CA ARG A 21 0.20 -4.67 -12.83
C ARG A 21 -0.44 -3.65 -13.75
N SER A 22 -1.70 -3.88 -14.12
CA SER A 22 -2.50 -2.91 -14.86
C SER A 22 -2.64 -1.60 -14.05
N VAL A 23 -2.92 -0.49 -14.73
CA VAL A 23 -3.14 0.82 -14.06
C VAL A 23 -4.22 0.70 -12.98
N ASP A 24 -5.29 -0.04 -13.27
CA ASP A 24 -6.38 -0.28 -12.34
C ASP A 24 -5.92 -1.02 -11.07
N GLU A 25 -5.21 -2.15 -11.22
CA GLU A 25 -4.68 -2.92 -10.09
C GLU A 25 -3.71 -2.09 -9.23
N ARG A 26 -2.85 -1.27 -9.86
CA ARG A 26 -1.95 -0.37 -9.13
C ARG A 26 -2.72 0.68 -8.33
N CYS A 27 -3.72 1.30 -8.93
CA CYS A 27 -4.49 2.36 -8.28
C CYS A 27 -5.46 1.84 -7.23
N SER A 28 -6.02 0.65 -7.42
CA SER A 28 -6.78 -0.05 -6.38
C SER A 28 -5.89 -0.38 -5.18
N GLY A 29 -4.71 -0.98 -5.40
CA GLY A 29 -3.78 -1.29 -4.30
C GLY A 29 -3.27 -0.04 -3.56
N TYR A 30 -3.03 1.06 -4.28
CA TYR A 30 -2.71 2.35 -3.65
C TYR A 30 -3.88 2.87 -2.79
N ALA A 31 -5.10 2.86 -3.31
CA ALA A 31 -6.28 3.33 -2.60
C ALA A 31 -6.58 2.50 -1.34
N ASP A 32 -6.37 1.19 -1.41
CA ASP A 32 -6.45 0.30 -0.25
C ASP A 32 -5.40 0.64 0.81
N THR A 33 -4.15 0.87 0.38
CA THR A 33 -3.06 1.24 1.29
C THR A 33 -3.36 2.54 2.03
N VAL A 34 -3.85 3.57 1.31
CA VAL A 34 -4.23 4.83 1.94
C VAL A 34 -5.44 4.67 2.86
N THR A 35 -6.45 3.90 2.46
CA THR A 35 -7.62 3.61 3.30
C THR A 35 -7.19 2.91 4.59
N LYS A 36 -6.20 2.01 4.52
CA LYS A 36 -5.66 1.33 5.68
C LYS A 36 -5.06 2.29 6.72
N LEU A 37 -4.43 3.39 6.30
CA LEU A 37 -3.94 4.40 7.23
C LEU A 37 -5.07 4.99 8.09
N LEU A 38 -6.23 5.22 7.46
CA LEU A 38 -7.42 5.73 8.14
C LEU A 38 -8.06 4.66 9.04
N VAL A 39 -8.11 3.40 8.59
CA VAL A 39 -8.56 2.27 9.42
C VAL A 39 -7.71 2.16 10.69
N ASN A 40 -6.39 2.14 10.54
CA ASN A 40 -5.45 2.07 11.66
C ASN A 40 -5.64 3.23 12.66
N ARG A 41 -5.98 4.44 12.18
CA ARG A 41 -6.31 5.56 13.05
C ARG A 41 -7.61 5.34 13.84
N TYR A 42 -8.63 4.74 13.21
CA TYR A 42 -9.85 4.32 13.92
C TYR A 42 -9.57 3.22 14.94
N ASP A 43 -8.56 2.38 14.69
CA ASP A 43 -8.05 1.36 15.61
C ASP A 43 -7.04 1.93 16.65
N HIS A 44 -6.97 3.26 16.76
CA HIS A 44 -6.17 4.00 17.75
C HIS A 44 -4.65 3.95 17.55
N GLU A 45 -4.15 3.51 16.40
CA GLU A 45 -2.73 3.72 16.07
C GLU A 45 -2.43 5.23 16.02
N THR A 46 -1.27 5.62 16.53
CA THR A 46 -0.76 6.99 16.48
C THR A 46 -0.12 7.28 15.13
N GLN A 47 -0.01 8.57 14.82
CA GLN A 47 0.62 9.00 13.57
C GLN A 47 2.09 8.56 13.52
N ASP A 48 2.78 8.57 14.67
CA ASP A 48 4.20 8.20 14.74
C ASP A 48 4.40 6.69 14.54
N GLU A 49 3.55 5.84 15.13
CA GLU A 49 3.59 4.38 14.91
C GLU A 49 3.41 4.02 13.44
N GLN A 50 2.42 4.63 12.77
CA GLN A 50 2.23 4.41 11.34
C GLN A 50 3.38 4.98 10.50
N LEU A 51 3.97 6.11 10.91
CA LEU A 51 5.10 6.72 10.22
C LEU A 51 6.34 5.82 10.27
N GLU A 52 6.60 5.14 11.38
CA GLU A 52 7.67 4.16 11.50
C GLU A 52 7.53 3.05 10.44
N LEU A 53 6.34 2.47 10.30
CA LEU A 53 6.06 1.44 9.29
C LEU A 53 6.24 1.94 7.86
N LEU A 54 5.80 3.16 7.56
CA LEU A 54 5.99 3.75 6.23
C LEU A 54 7.47 4.01 5.92
N ASN A 55 8.30 4.28 6.93
CA ASN A 55 9.73 4.50 6.74
C ASN A 55 10.50 3.24 6.31
N GLU A 56 9.91 2.05 6.47
CA GLU A 56 10.48 0.77 6.01
C GLU A 56 10.29 0.52 4.51
N ILE A 57 9.44 1.30 3.83
CA ILE A 57 9.20 1.15 2.39
C ILE A 57 10.42 1.65 1.63
N ASP A 58 11.05 0.81 0.79
CA ASP A 58 12.26 1.20 0.06
C ASP A 58 12.03 2.30 -0.99
N ASP A 59 10.94 2.22 -1.76
CA ASP A 59 10.60 3.20 -2.80
C ASP A 59 10.36 4.58 -2.19
N LYS A 60 11.33 5.48 -2.41
CA LYS A 60 11.31 6.84 -1.85
C LYS A 60 10.09 7.64 -2.29
N ALA A 61 9.75 7.62 -3.58
CA ALA A 61 8.68 8.45 -4.11
C ALA A 61 7.32 7.96 -3.60
N TYR A 62 7.14 6.64 -3.55
CA TYR A 62 5.94 6.02 -3.00
C TYR A 62 5.82 6.26 -1.49
N ARG A 63 6.91 6.08 -0.74
CA ARG A 63 6.98 6.36 0.70
C ARG A 63 6.62 7.81 1.03
N GLU A 64 7.24 8.78 0.37
CA GLU A 64 6.97 10.21 0.61
C GLU A 64 5.51 10.57 0.31
N ASN A 65 4.93 9.97 -0.74
CA ASN A 65 3.53 10.14 -1.06
C ASN A 65 2.63 9.59 0.07
N LEU A 66 2.88 8.37 0.55
CA LEU A 66 2.11 7.78 1.64
C LEU A 66 2.25 8.56 2.95
N ILE A 67 3.44 9.08 3.27
CA ILE A 67 3.64 9.97 4.44
C ILE A 67 2.80 11.24 4.31
N GLY A 68 2.68 11.81 3.11
CA GLY A 68 1.78 12.92 2.84
C GLY A 68 0.32 12.56 3.11
N MET A 69 -0.11 11.38 2.65
CA MET A 69 -1.46 10.88 2.89
C MET A 69 -1.71 10.58 4.38
N LEU A 70 -0.73 10.02 5.09
CA LEU A 70 -0.80 9.79 6.54
C LEU A 70 -1.06 11.10 7.29
N LYS A 71 -0.27 12.14 7.01
CA LYS A 71 -0.47 13.46 7.62
C LYS A 71 -1.87 13.99 7.35
N HIS A 72 -2.36 13.89 6.10
CA HIS A 72 -3.71 14.29 5.76
C HIS A 72 -4.77 13.47 6.53
N THR A 73 -4.63 12.15 6.57
CA THR A 73 -5.51 11.23 7.30
C THR A 73 -5.70 11.65 8.75
N TYR A 74 -4.65 12.10 9.44
CA TYR A 74 -4.73 12.56 10.85
C TYR A 74 -5.38 13.94 11.03
N THR A 75 -5.58 14.71 9.96
CA THR A 75 -6.37 15.96 9.99
C THR A 75 -7.87 15.73 9.85
N LEU A 76 -8.30 14.55 9.41
CA LEU A 76 -9.71 14.25 9.18
C LEU A 76 -10.49 14.15 10.51
N PRO A 77 -11.80 14.45 10.53
CA PRO A 77 -12.64 14.17 11.69
C PRO A 77 -12.77 12.65 11.88
N LEU A 78 -12.90 12.20 13.14
CA LEU A 78 -13.31 10.84 13.47
C LEU A 78 -14.80 10.85 13.83
N TYR A 79 -15.56 10.00 13.16
CA TYR A 79 -16.98 9.83 13.41
C TYR A 79 -17.21 8.68 14.39
N SER A 80 -18.29 8.74 15.17
CA SER A 80 -18.63 7.68 16.12
C SER A 80 -19.69 6.70 15.60
N ASN A 81 -20.46 7.08 14.58
CA ASN A 81 -21.50 6.23 14.03
C ASN A 81 -20.96 5.45 12.81
N GLU A 82 -21.35 4.18 12.73
CA GLU A 82 -20.86 3.24 11.72
C GLU A 82 -21.11 3.70 10.28
N LYS A 83 -22.25 4.35 10.02
CA LYS A 83 -22.63 4.80 8.68
C LYS A 83 -21.64 5.85 8.17
N ASP A 84 -21.36 6.88 8.96
CA ASP A 84 -20.47 7.96 8.57
C ASP A 84 -19.01 7.49 8.46
N ILE A 85 -18.60 6.57 9.32
CA ILE A 85 -17.29 5.90 9.22
C ILE A 85 -17.15 5.19 7.87
N LYS A 86 -18.14 4.37 7.48
CA LYS A 86 -18.14 3.66 6.19
C LYS A 86 -18.12 4.63 5.01
N ILE A 87 -18.89 5.72 5.09
CA ILE A 87 -18.89 6.78 4.05
C ILE A 87 -17.50 7.42 3.97
N GLN A 88 -16.85 7.69 5.09
CA GLN A 88 -15.51 8.26 5.11
C GLN A 88 -14.48 7.32 4.47
N PHE A 89 -14.51 6.02 4.79
CA PHE A 89 -13.64 5.03 4.15
C PHE A 89 -13.85 4.96 2.65
N LEU A 90 -15.10 4.93 2.18
CA LEU A 90 -15.42 4.92 0.76
C LEU A 90 -14.92 6.19 0.06
N ASN A 91 -15.12 7.36 0.66
CA ASN A 91 -14.65 8.62 0.12
C ASN A 91 -13.12 8.68 0.05
N GLN A 92 -12.42 8.16 1.07
CA GLN A 92 -10.96 8.07 1.09
C GLN A 92 -10.45 7.17 -0.03
N TYR A 93 -11.06 5.99 -0.20
CA TYR A 93 -10.72 5.06 -1.27
C TYR A 93 -10.90 5.71 -2.64
N ILE A 94 -12.08 6.28 -2.93
CA ILE A 94 -12.39 6.92 -4.21
C ILE A 94 -11.43 8.08 -4.51
N ALA A 95 -11.16 8.94 -3.52
CA ALA A 95 -10.26 10.07 -3.68
C ALA A 95 -8.83 9.61 -4.01
N SER A 96 -8.32 8.61 -3.28
CA SER A 96 -6.98 8.07 -3.46
C SER A 96 -6.83 7.36 -4.82
N TYR A 97 -7.83 6.57 -5.21
CA TYR A 97 -7.87 5.93 -6.53
C TYR A 97 -7.84 6.97 -7.66
N ARG A 98 -8.69 8.00 -7.58
CA ARG A 98 -8.72 9.08 -8.58
C ARG A 98 -7.42 9.86 -8.64
N LEU A 99 -6.78 10.10 -7.50
CA LEU A 99 -5.47 10.75 -7.45
C LEU A 99 -4.42 9.91 -8.18
N CYS A 100 -4.39 8.60 -7.95
CA CYS A 100 -3.49 7.69 -8.64
C CYS A 100 -3.73 7.68 -10.15
N ILE A 101 -4.99 7.55 -10.61
CA ILE A 101 -5.31 7.56 -12.05
C ILE A 101 -4.79 8.83 -12.73
N LYS A 102 -4.96 10.00 -12.12
CA LYS A 102 -4.44 11.27 -12.67
C LYS A 102 -2.94 11.24 -12.91
N GLN A 103 -2.17 10.64 -12.00
CA GLN A 103 -0.71 10.51 -12.15
C GLN A 103 -0.28 9.64 -13.35
N TYR A 104 -1.18 8.79 -13.87
CA TYR A 104 -0.93 7.97 -15.06
C TYR A 104 -1.55 8.55 -16.35
N VAL A 105 -2.54 9.45 -16.23
CA VAL A 105 -3.14 10.16 -17.39
C VAL A 105 -2.27 11.34 -17.82
N ASP A 106 -1.58 11.99 -16.87
CA ASP A 106 -0.71 13.14 -17.12
C ASP A 106 0.74 12.75 -17.49
N LYS A 107 1.00 11.46 -17.77
CA LYS A 107 2.30 10.90 -18.20
C LYS A 107 2.18 10.27 -19.59
#